data_AF-A0AB73T6P9-F1
#
_entry.id   AF-A0AB73T6P9-F1
#
_cell.length_a   1.000
_cell.length_b   1.000
_cell.length_c   1.000
_cell.angle_alpha   90.00
_cell.angle_beta   90.00
_cell.angle_gamma   90.00
#
_symmetry.space_group_name_H-M   'P 1'
#
loop_
_entity.id
_entity.type
_entity.pdbx_description
1 polymer ?
#
loop_
_entity_poly.entity_id
_entity_poly.type
_entity_poly.pdbx_seq_one_letter_code
_entity_poly.pdbx_strand_id
1 'polypeptide(L)'
;MREELENISKGFEVRKNLIALRSEIKDPAQKRALAYKLGGDFGVFTRLLEDADPKARKNAALILGEMECDDLLPLLYKAYESETQLFVRAEYLKAMAHCDYTGYVSRLKGCLKRNQETRWEESDIKHVREENAVLRSMILSVEKPEKHRFTGYDNHFDVILMTNRNFGALTLAQAEEDESCGKSGVHGGTVRLETDNIRKLFNIRTYTEMLFPIKGASRIMEKEPEAAARILARSGLLSFLEENHKGDGPFYFRVELKGKMPLEKKGNFIRKFAAALENYTDGSLCNYASDYEIEIRLVEKQAGGFIPLLKLYTYQDRRFEYRQNALAASISPVNAAVMMQLAKPYMKEDAQVLDPFCGVGTMLIERNIVKKANPLYGVDIYPEAVDKGRENAGRAETVINFINRDILSFKHEYLFDEIVSDLPAVTRTKDKGQILELYSAFLDKAKELLKEGAYLFLYTPESDVLERCLKERREYEIQESWIFNEREGSIFYIIRYHEE
;
A
#
# COMPACT_ATOMS: atom_id res chain seq x y z
N MET A 1 -29.61 9.67 22.16
CA MET A 1 -29.03 11.03 22.35
C MET A 1 -29.72 12.00 23.34
N ARG A 2 -31.02 12.34 23.19
CA ARG A 2 -31.66 13.41 24.00
C ARG A 2 -31.80 13.03 25.47
N GLU A 3 -32.17 11.78 25.73
CA GLU A 3 -32.35 11.21 27.06
C GLU A 3 -31.01 11.12 27.81
N GLU A 4 -29.94 10.72 27.11
CA GLU A 4 -28.59 10.62 27.64
C GLU A 4 -28.06 11.97 28.10
N LEU A 5 -28.24 13.03 27.29
CA LEU A 5 -27.85 14.39 27.65
C LEU A 5 -28.62 14.90 28.89
N GLU A 6 -29.91 14.61 28.97
CA GLU A 6 -30.74 14.98 30.11
C GLU A 6 -30.32 14.25 31.38
N ASN A 7 -30.07 12.94 31.28
CA ASN A 7 -29.59 12.11 32.39
C ASN A 7 -28.21 12.56 32.88
N ILE A 8 -27.28 12.85 31.97
CA ILE A 8 -25.95 13.39 32.31
C ILE A 8 -26.10 14.72 33.03
N SER A 9 -26.93 15.63 32.51
CA SER A 9 -27.15 16.96 33.12
C SER A 9 -27.76 16.89 34.52
N LYS A 10 -28.57 15.85 34.80
CA LYS A 10 -29.18 15.59 36.11
C LYS A 10 -28.30 14.74 37.05
N GLY A 11 -27.13 14.30 36.61
CA GLY A 11 -26.25 13.43 37.39
C GLY A 11 -26.73 11.98 37.51
N PHE A 12 -27.68 11.54 36.67
CA PHE A 12 -28.25 10.20 36.72
C PHE A 12 -27.45 9.22 35.85
N GLU A 13 -26.96 8.13 36.46
CA GLU A 13 -26.16 7.08 35.78
C GLU A 13 -25.10 7.64 34.81
N VAL A 14 -24.40 8.71 35.21
CA VAL A 14 -23.55 9.55 34.32
C VAL A 14 -22.62 8.71 33.44
N ARG A 15 -21.86 7.78 34.04
CA ARG A 15 -20.94 6.89 33.31
C ARG A 15 -21.63 6.12 32.18
N LYS A 16 -22.80 5.53 32.46
CA LYS A 16 -23.54 4.70 31.50
C LYS A 16 -24.03 5.54 30.33
N ASN A 17 -24.58 6.72 30.62
CA ASN A 17 -25.05 7.65 29.59
C ASN A 17 -23.90 8.21 28.74
N LEU A 18 -22.74 8.51 29.34
CA LEU A 18 -21.54 8.92 28.58
C LEU A 18 -21.04 7.83 27.63
N ILE A 19 -21.05 6.55 28.06
CA ILE A 19 -20.66 5.42 27.22
C ILE A 19 -21.63 5.24 26.05
N ALA A 20 -22.94 5.31 26.33
CA ALA A 20 -23.98 5.20 25.31
C ALA A 20 -23.84 6.32 24.27
N LEU A 21 -23.75 7.58 24.73
CA LEU A 21 -23.61 8.74 23.87
C LEU A 21 -22.33 8.66 23.01
N ARG A 22 -21.20 8.27 23.59
CA ARG A 22 -19.95 8.06 22.85
C ARG A 22 -20.09 6.98 21.76
N SER A 23 -20.90 5.95 21.98
CA SER A 23 -21.15 4.93 20.97
C SER A 23 -22.02 5.46 19.82
N GLU A 24 -23.00 6.31 20.11
CA GLU A 24 -23.86 6.93 19.09
C GLU A 24 -23.07 7.87 18.18
N ILE A 25 -22.21 8.73 18.72
CA ILE A 25 -21.48 9.75 17.95
C ILE A 25 -20.37 9.21 17.05
N LYS A 26 -20.16 7.89 17.03
CA LYS A 26 -19.35 7.25 15.98
C LYS A 26 -19.99 7.39 14.59
N ASP A 27 -21.31 7.56 14.54
CA ASP A 27 -22.03 7.95 13.33
C ASP A 27 -21.86 9.47 13.08
N PRO A 28 -21.30 9.90 11.93
CA PRO A 28 -21.15 11.30 11.59
C PRO A 28 -22.46 12.13 11.66
N ALA A 29 -23.62 11.52 11.39
CA ALA A 29 -24.90 12.20 11.50
C ALA A 29 -25.26 12.49 12.97
N GLN A 30 -25.00 11.53 13.87
CA GLN A 30 -25.22 11.70 15.30
C GLN A 30 -24.22 12.68 15.91
N LYS A 31 -22.96 12.65 15.49
CA LYS A 31 -21.95 13.64 15.89
C LYS A 31 -22.41 15.08 15.59
N ARG A 32 -22.92 15.33 14.37
CA ARG A 32 -23.49 16.64 13.98
C ARG A 32 -24.73 17.01 14.81
N ALA A 33 -25.60 16.03 15.07
CA ALA A 33 -26.79 16.26 15.88
C ALA A 33 -26.43 16.65 17.33
N LEU A 34 -25.39 16.04 17.91
CA LEU A 34 -24.88 16.42 19.23
C LEU A 34 -24.31 17.85 19.21
N ALA A 35 -23.46 18.18 18.23
CA ALA A 35 -22.89 19.52 18.10
C ALA A 35 -23.98 20.61 18.00
N TYR A 36 -25.03 20.36 17.20
CA TYR A 36 -26.17 21.27 17.09
C TYR A 36 -26.93 21.45 18.42
N LYS A 37 -27.11 20.37 19.18
CA LYS A 37 -27.78 20.41 20.50
C LYS A 37 -26.98 21.17 21.54
N LEU A 38 -25.65 21.06 21.51
CA LEU A 38 -24.78 21.76 22.44
C LEU A 38 -24.71 23.25 22.11
N GLY A 39 -24.80 23.63 20.82
CA GLY A 39 -24.83 25.03 20.42
C GLY A 39 -23.60 25.83 20.87
N GLY A 40 -22.45 25.15 21.04
CA GLY A 40 -21.23 25.72 21.60
C GLY A 40 -21.13 25.72 23.14
N ASP A 41 -22.19 25.36 23.87
CA ASP A 41 -22.14 25.16 25.32
C ASP A 41 -21.74 23.72 25.66
N PHE A 42 -20.47 23.56 26.04
CA PHE A 42 -19.90 22.28 26.46
C PHE A 42 -19.92 22.08 27.97
N GLY A 43 -20.58 22.97 28.74
CA GLY A 43 -20.60 23.00 30.21
C GLY A 43 -21.07 21.70 30.87
N VAL A 44 -21.92 20.93 30.19
CA VAL A 44 -22.37 19.61 30.66
C VAL A 44 -21.22 18.60 30.73
N PHE A 45 -20.25 18.67 29.81
CA PHE A 45 -19.12 17.74 29.75
C PHE A 45 -17.86 18.29 30.40
N THR A 46 -17.60 19.60 30.30
CA THR A 46 -16.38 20.20 30.89
C THR A 46 -16.38 20.08 32.42
N ARG A 47 -17.54 20.21 33.07
CA ARG A 47 -17.69 19.95 34.52
C ARG A 47 -17.34 18.51 34.92
N LEU A 48 -17.56 17.55 34.02
CA LEU A 48 -17.27 16.13 34.27
C LEU A 48 -15.79 15.78 34.13
N LEU A 49 -14.93 16.72 33.69
CA LEU A 49 -13.48 16.52 33.73
C LEU A 49 -12.93 16.53 35.16
N GLU A 50 -13.71 17.00 36.14
CA GLU A 50 -13.38 16.98 37.57
C GLU A 50 -14.21 15.93 38.35
N ASP A 51 -14.95 15.07 37.65
CA ASP A 51 -15.79 14.04 38.28
C ASP A 51 -14.95 13.05 39.12
N ALA A 52 -15.49 12.59 40.26
CA ALA A 52 -14.82 11.63 41.12
C ALA A 52 -14.54 10.29 40.41
N ASP A 53 -15.40 9.90 39.46
CA ASP A 53 -15.24 8.69 38.66
C ASP A 53 -14.28 8.89 37.48
N PRO A 54 -13.12 8.22 37.46
CA PRO A 54 -12.16 8.34 36.36
C PRO A 54 -12.72 7.91 35.02
N LYS A 55 -13.69 6.97 34.99
CA LYS A 55 -14.33 6.54 33.74
C LYS A 55 -15.30 7.59 33.21
N ALA A 56 -15.93 8.38 34.09
CA ALA A 56 -16.75 9.51 33.66
C ALA A 56 -15.86 10.58 33.02
N ARG A 57 -14.78 10.99 33.71
CA ARG A 57 -13.77 11.93 33.19
C ARG A 57 -13.26 11.54 31.81
N LYS A 58 -12.83 10.28 31.68
CA LYS A 58 -12.34 9.68 30.43
C LYS A 58 -13.32 9.83 29.26
N ASN A 59 -14.59 9.45 29.47
CA ASN A 59 -15.57 9.50 28.39
C ASN A 59 -16.01 10.93 28.08
N ALA A 60 -16.09 11.81 29.08
CA ALA A 60 -16.35 13.23 28.88
C ALA A 60 -15.25 13.88 28.01
N ALA A 61 -13.98 13.64 28.32
CA ALA A 61 -12.86 14.12 27.53
C ALA A 61 -12.94 13.68 26.06
N LEU A 62 -13.23 12.40 25.82
CA LEU A 62 -13.33 11.87 24.45
C LEU A 62 -14.51 12.47 23.67
N ILE A 63 -15.66 12.70 24.34
CA ILE A 63 -16.80 13.39 23.70
C ILE A 63 -16.43 14.84 23.35
N LEU A 64 -15.74 15.55 24.25
CA LEU A 64 -15.25 16.91 24.00
C LEU A 64 -14.28 16.95 22.82
N GLY A 65 -13.35 15.99 22.73
CA GLY A 65 -12.42 15.89 21.60
C GLY A 65 -13.14 15.71 20.26
N GLU A 66 -14.20 14.89 20.22
CA GLU A 66 -15.02 14.73 19.02
C GLU A 66 -15.69 16.04 18.58
N MET A 67 -15.83 17.05 19.43
CA MET A 67 -16.42 18.33 19.03
C MET A 67 -15.47 19.20 18.21
N GLU A 68 -14.18 18.84 18.10
CA GLU A 68 -13.19 19.52 17.26
C GLU A 68 -13.16 21.04 17.50
N CYS A 69 -13.24 21.45 18.76
CA CYS A 69 -13.32 22.85 19.19
C CYS A 69 -12.07 23.24 19.98
N ASP A 70 -11.24 24.11 19.38
CA ASP A 70 -9.95 24.53 19.94
C ASP A 70 -10.07 25.26 21.29
N ASP A 71 -11.20 25.91 21.56
CA ASP A 71 -11.48 26.57 22.85
C ASP A 71 -11.52 25.58 24.03
N LEU A 72 -11.73 24.28 23.75
CA LEU A 72 -11.72 23.22 24.75
C LEU A 72 -10.30 22.75 25.09
N LEU A 73 -9.32 23.03 24.23
CA LEU A 73 -7.97 22.51 24.36
C LEU A 73 -7.28 22.90 25.69
N PRO A 74 -7.36 24.16 26.19
CA PRO A 74 -6.80 24.52 27.49
C PRO A 74 -7.44 23.75 28.65
N LEU A 75 -8.74 23.46 28.57
CA LEU A 75 -9.48 22.71 29.59
C LEU A 75 -9.05 21.24 29.59
N LEU A 76 -8.96 20.63 28.40
CA LEU A 76 -8.50 19.25 28.23
C LEU A 76 -7.04 19.08 28.70
N TYR A 77 -6.17 20.02 28.35
CA TYR A 77 -4.76 19.97 28.78
C TYR A 77 -4.62 20.13 30.29
N LYS A 78 -5.34 21.08 30.90
CA LYS A 78 -5.36 21.25 32.37
C LYS A 78 -5.83 19.97 33.06
N ALA A 79 -6.91 19.36 32.57
CA ALA A 79 -7.44 18.11 33.11
C ALA A 79 -6.39 16.97 32.99
N TYR A 80 -5.73 16.85 31.83
CA TYR A 80 -4.64 15.91 31.61
C TYR A 80 -3.45 16.10 32.58
N GLU A 81 -3.05 17.35 32.84
CA GLU A 81 -1.97 17.63 33.80
C GLU A 81 -2.34 17.23 35.23
N SER A 82 -3.60 17.42 35.62
CA SER A 82 -4.11 17.07 36.95
C SER A 82 -4.48 15.59 37.13
N GLU A 83 -4.58 14.82 36.04
CA GLU A 83 -5.05 13.44 36.08
C GLU A 83 -4.02 12.49 36.72
N THR A 84 -4.43 11.88 37.83
CA THR A 84 -3.61 10.93 38.60
C THR A 84 -3.82 9.48 38.15
N GLN A 85 -4.95 9.15 37.52
CA GLN A 85 -5.25 7.80 37.05
C GLN A 85 -4.59 7.55 35.70
N LEU A 86 -3.49 6.80 35.68
CA LEU A 86 -2.67 6.59 34.49
C LEU A 86 -3.44 6.00 33.29
N PHE A 87 -4.41 5.11 33.55
CA PHE A 87 -5.23 4.52 32.49
C PHE A 87 -6.19 5.51 31.79
N VAL A 88 -6.32 6.73 32.32
CA VAL A 88 -7.15 7.80 31.75
C VAL A 88 -6.31 8.81 30.96
N ARG A 89 -5.05 9.05 31.36
CA ARG A 89 -4.17 10.10 30.81
C ARG A 89 -4.06 10.07 29.28
N ALA A 90 -3.87 8.89 28.70
CA ALA A 90 -3.78 8.71 27.25
C ALA A 90 -5.06 9.13 26.50
N GLU A 91 -6.23 9.06 27.14
CA GLU A 91 -7.51 9.40 26.50
C GLU A 91 -7.73 10.92 26.40
N TYR A 92 -7.19 11.71 27.34
CA TYR A 92 -7.17 13.16 27.17
C TYR A 92 -6.32 13.58 25.99
N LEU A 93 -5.13 12.98 25.84
CA LEU A 93 -4.26 13.25 24.69
C LEU A 93 -4.95 12.88 23.37
N LYS A 94 -5.65 11.75 23.33
CA LYS A 94 -6.48 11.37 22.16
C LYS A 94 -7.56 12.41 21.87
N ALA A 95 -8.23 12.92 22.90
CA ALA A 95 -9.22 13.98 22.73
C ALA A 95 -8.59 15.27 22.18
N MET A 96 -7.45 15.69 22.76
CA MET A 96 -6.71 16.87 22.30
C MET A 96 -6.20 16.73 20.86
N ALA A 97 -5.92 15.51 20.40
CA ALA A 97 -5.43 15.26 19.04
C ALA A 97 -6.43 15.63 17.93
N HIS A 98 -7.70 15.91 18.29
CA HIS A 98 -8.73 16.44 17.39
C HIS A 98 -8.74 17.97 17.27
N CYS A 99 -7.94 18.68 18.06
CA CYS A 99 -7.83 20.15 18.07
C CYS A 99 -6.47 20.60 17.51
N ASP A 100 -6.27 21.89 17.26
CA ASP A 100 -4.95 22.45 16.97
C ASP A 100 -4.10 22.58 18.25
N TYR A 101 -3.32 21.54 18.55
CA TYR A 101 -2.43 21.50 19.70
C TYR A 101 -0.98 21.94 19.39
N THR A 102 -0.73 22.57 18.25
CA THR A 102 0.63 23.00 17.83
C THR A 102 1.34 23.80 18.92
N GLY A 103 0.61 24.70 19.62
CA GLY A 103 1.16 25.49 20.73
C GLY A 103 1.52 24.70 22.00
N TYR A 104 1.11 23.44 22.11
CA TYR A 104 1.35 22.57 23.27
C TYR A 104 2.52 21.60 23.07
N VAL A 105 3.09 21.48 21.87
CA VAL A 105 4.11 20.47 21.54
C VAL A 105 5.31 20.50 22.50
N SER A 106 5.82 21.68 22.86
CA SER A 106 6.91 21.79 23.84
C SER A 106 6.54 21.21 25.21
N ARG A 107 5.28 21.34 25.63
CA ARG A 107 4.79 20.78 26.90
C ARG A 107 4.59 19.27 26.79
N LEU A 108 4.06 18.78 25.67
CA LEU A 108 3.91 17.35 25.39
C LEU A 108 5.26 16.63 25.39
N LYS A 109 6.30 17.24 24.81
CA LYS A 109 7.69 16.75 24.91
C LYS A 109 8.16 16.67 26.36
N GLY A 110 7.85 17.67 27.17
CA GLY A 110 8.12 17.66 28.61
C GLY A 110 7.43 16.50 29.33
N CYS A 111 6.18 16.20 29.00
CA CYS A 111 5.46 15.04 29.52
C CYS A 111 6.13 13.72 29.11
N LEU A 112 6.49 13.58 27.83
CA LEU A 112 7.15 12.38 27.32
C LEU A 112 8.48 12.13 28.03
N LYS A 113 9.29 13.18 28.21
CA LYS A 113 10.56 13.12 28.93
C LYS A 113 10.37 12.71 30.40
N ARG A 114 9.42 13.35 31.11
CA ARG A 114 9.09 12.98 32.50
C ARG A 114 8.69 11.50 32.61
N ASN A 115 7.88 11.00 31.68
CA ASN A 115 7.46 9.60 31.69
C ASN A 115 8.63 8.63 31.50
N GLN A 116 9.65 9.01 30.72
CA GLN A 116 10.85 8.21 30.49
C GLN A 116 11.82 8.23 31.68
N GLU A 117 11.93 9.36 32.38
CA GLU A 117 12.82 9.53 33.53
C GLU A 117 12.24 8.97 34.85
N THR A 118 10.92 8.80 34.90
CA THR A 118 10.22 8.27 36.08
C THR A 118 10.33 6.75 36.15
N ARG A 119 10.60 6.20 37.34
CA ARG A 119 10.49 4.77 37.62
C ARG A 119 9.03 4.43 37.95
N TRP A 120 8.42 3.56 37.15
CA TRP A 120 7.02 3.16 37.28
C TRP A 120 6.89 1.76 37.87
N GLU A 121 5.81 1.53 38.62
CA GLU A 121 5.42 0.20 39.09
C GLU A 121 5.04 -0.71 37.91
N GLU A 122 5.23 -2.02 38.06
CA GLU A 122 5.01 -3.00 36.98
C GLU A 122 3.57 -2.98 36.44
N SER A 123 2.59 -2.73 37.32
CA SER A 123 1.18 -2.58 36.97
C SER A 123 0.90 -1.35 36.08
N ASP A 124 1.72 -0.31 36.17
CA ASP A 124 1.52 0.99 35.54
C ASP A 124 2.22 1.12 34.19
N ILE A 125 3.27 0.32 33.96
CA ILE A 125 4.07 0.32 32.73
C ILE A 125 3.19 0.29 31.47
N LYS A 126 2.10 -0.49 31.47
CA LYS A 126 1.19 -0.57 30.32
C LYS A 126 0.55 0.78 30.01
N HIS A 127 0.07 1.50 31.02
CA HIS A 127 -0.64 2.77 30.84
C HIS A 127 0.30 3.90 30.43
N VAL A 128 1.50 3.92 31.01
CA VAL A 128 2.55 4.87 30.62
C VAL A 128 2.99 4.64 29.17
N ARG A 129 3.11 3.36 28.74
CA ARG A 129 3.38 3.03 27.33
C ARG A 129 2.28 3.53 26.40
N GLU A 130 1.01 3.37 26.79
CA GLU A 130 -0.13 3.88 26.02
C GLU A 130 -0.10 5.42 25.92
N GLU A 131 0.21 6.12 27.01
CA GLU A 131 0.36 7.58 27.02
C GLU A 131 1.53 8.05 26.13
N ASN A 132 2.71 7.45 26.28
CA ASN A 132 3.89 7.78 25.50
C ASN A 132 3.68 7.56 24.00
N ALA A 133 2.94 6.51 23.61
CA ALA A 133 2.60 6.27 22.22
C ALA A 133 1.76 7.42 21.62
N VAL A 134 0.78 7.94 22.37
CA VAL A 134 -0.03 9.07 21.92
C VAL A 134 0.79 10.37 21.89
N LEU A 135 1.59 10.64 22.94
CA LEU A 135 2.50 11.80 22.99
C LEU A 135 3.44 11.82 21.78
N ARG A 136 4.13 10.71 21.50
CA ARG A 136 5.03 10.57 20.36
C ARG A 136 4.30 10.83 19.05
N SER A 137 3.14 10.20 18.83
CA SER A 137 2.34 10.40 17.61
C SER A 137 1.92 11.85 17.43
N MET A 138 1.51 12.53 18.50
CA MET A 138 1.12 13.94 18.45
C MET A 138 2.32 14.83 18.11
N ILE A 139 3.45 14.64 18.79
CA ILE A 139 4.68 15.41 18.55
C ILE A 139 5.15 15.23 17.10
N LEU A 140 5.22 13.99 16.60
CA LEU A 140 5.70 13.68 15.25
C LEU A 140 4.79 14.22 14.14
N SER A 141 3.50 14.38 14.42
CA SER A 141 2.57 14.93 13.42
C SER A 141 2.77 16.43 13.18
N VAL A 142 3.28 17.15 14.18
CA VAL A 142 3.60 18.58 14.10
C VAL A 142 5.06 18.77 13.68
N GLU A 143 5.98 18.11 14.38
CA GLU A 143 7.41 18.14 14.09
C GLU A 143 7.78 16.90 13.29
N LYS A 144 7.52 16.97 11.98
CA LYS A 144 7.86 15.87 11.08
C LYS A 144 9.38 15.67 11.09
N PRO A 145 9.87 14.51 11.54
CA PRO A 145 11.29 14.21 11.55
C PRO A 145 11.81 14.17 10.11
N GLU A 146 13.06 14.59 9.89
CA GLU A 146 13.72 14.32 8.62
C GLU A 146 13.90 12.80 8.47
N LYS A 147 13.40 12.25 7.36
CA LYS A 147 13.55 10.82 7.08
C LYS A 147 14.98 10.50 6.71
N HIS A 148 15.41 9.29 7.05
CA HIS A 148 16.71 8.80 6.65
C HIS A 148 16.77 8.65 5.13
N ARG A 149 17.94 8.95 4.57
CA ARG A 149 18.23 8.71 3.15
C ARG A 149 19.04 7.43 3.03
N PHE A 150 18.59 6.49 2.20
CA PHE A 150 19.37 5.30 1.88
C PHE A 150 20.68 5.71 1.17
N THR A 151 21.80 5.15 1.63
CA THR A 151 23.15 5.41 1.09
C THR A 151 23.87 4.14 0.65
N GLY A 152 23.42 2.95 1.06
CA GLY A 152 24.06 1.68 0.77
C GLY A 152 23.91 1.18 -0.66
N TYR A 153 23.73 2.03 -1.67
CA TYR A 153 23.37 1.58 -3.03
C TYR A 153 24.39 0.66 -3.70
N ASP A 154 25.66 0.80 -3.32
CA ASP A 154 26.81 0.09 -3.87
C ASP A 154 27.39 -0.91 -2.84
N ASN A 155 26.60 -1.26 -1.82
CA ASN A 155 26.94 -2.27 -0.82
C ASN A 155 26.45 -3.66 -1.27
N HIS A 156 27.11 -4.70 -0.76
CA HIS A 156 26.71 -6.09 -0.99
C HIS A 156 25.48 -6.48 -0.17
N PHE A 157 24.44 -6.98 -0.82
CA PHE A 157 23.21 -7.46 -0.19
C PHE A 157 22.76 -8.81 -0.71
N ASP A 158 22.14 -9.59 0.18
CA ASP A 158 21.22 -10.65 -0.17
C ASP A 158 19.80 -10.06 -0.18
N VAL A 159 19.07 -10.22 -1.27
CA VAL A 159 17.74 -9.66 -1.46
C VAL A 159 16.75 -10.71 -1.94
N ILE A 160 15.47 -10.47 -1.65
CA ILE A 160 14.34 -11.26 -2.13
C ILE A 160 13.45 -10.34 -2.95
N LEU A 161 13.37 -10.62 -4.26
CA LEU A 161 12.45 -9.99 -5.18
C LEU A 161 11.12 -10.77 -5.16
N MET A 162 10.05 -10.09 -4.76
CA MET A 162 8.70 -10.64 -4.76
C MET A 162 8.15 -10.60 -6.19
N THR A 163 7.86 -11.75 -6.78
CA THR A 163 7.37 -11.84 -8.16
C THR A 163 5.92 -12.30 -8.20
N ASN A 164 5.26 -12.19 -9.36
CA ASN A 164 4.10 -13.03 -9.62
C ASN A 164 4.56 -14.50 -9.56
N ARG A 165 3.78 -15.36 -8.89
CA ARG A 165 4.16 -16.72 -8.53
C ARG A 165 4.65 -17.55 -9.73
N ASN A 166 4.10 -17.30 -10.91
CA ASN A 166 4.40 -18.06 -12.12
C ASN A 166 5.61 -17.52 -12.90
N PHE A 167 6.10 -16.33 -12.56
CA PHE A 167 7.10 -15.62 -13.38
C PHE A 167 8.40 -15.32 -12.64
N GLY A 168 8.68 -16.02 -11.54
CA GLY A 168 9.97 -15.90 -10.84
C GLY A 168 11.17 -16.23 -11.73
N ALA A 169 11.03 -17.22 -12.63
CA ALA A 169 12.09 -17.59 -13.57
C ALA A 169 12.39 -16.46 -14.59
N LEU A 170 11.38 -15.72 -15.02
CA LEU A 170 11.55 -14.57 -15.92
C LEU A 170 12.36 -13.46 -15.25
N THR A 171 12.02 -13.13 -14.01
CA THR A 171 12.74 -12.13 -13.21
C THR A 171 14.17 -12.58 -12.92
N LEU A 172 14.37 -13.88 -12.65
CA LEU A 172 15.70 -14.44 -12.42
C LEU A 172 16.57 -14.30 -13.67
N ALA A 173 16.07 -14.66 -14.85
CA ALA A 173 16.82 -14.52 -16.09
C ALA A 173 17.28 -13.08 -16.34
N GLN A 174 16.41 -12.08 -16.07
CA GLN A 174 16.80 -10.67 -16.16
C GLN A 174 17.86 -10.24 -15.14
N ALA A 175 17.87 -10.86 -13.95
CA ALA A 175 18.88 -10.59 -12.94
C ALA A 175 20.24 -11.21 -13.31
N GLU A 176 20.23 -12.40 -13.92
CA GLU A 176 21.42 -13.12 -14.37
C GLU A 176 22.13 -12.43 -15.55
N GLU A 177 21.45 -11.55 -16.27
CA GLU A 177 22.04 -10.69 -17.30
C GLU A 177 22.91 -9.55 -16.71
N ASP A 178 22.77 -9.23 -15.41
CA ASP A 178 23.53 -8.15 -14.77
C ASP A 178 24.70 -8.70 -13.95
N GLU A 179 25.92 -8.30 -14.30
CA GLU A 179 27.17 -8.75 -13.65
C GLU A 179 27.26 -8.37 -12.16
N SER A 180 26.46 -7.40 -11.69
CA SER A 180 26.38 -7.07 -10.26
C SER A 180 25.55 -8.07 -9.45
N CYS A 181 24.86 -9.00 -10.09
CA CYS A 181 24.12 -10.08 -9.44
C CYS A 181 25.00 -11.31 -9.27
N GLY A 182 25.04 -11.82 -8.04
CA GLY A 182 25.77 -13.04 -7.68
C GLY A 182 24.85 -14.25 -7.59
N LYS A 183 25.04 -15.06 -6.54
CA LYS A 183 24.28 -16.28 -6.31
C LYS A 183 22.77 -16.00 -6.28
N SER A 184 22.02 -16.72 -7.11
CA SER A 184 20.59 -16.47 -7.33
C SER A 184 19.77 -17.76 -7.41
N GLY A 185 18.44 -17.66 -7.23
CA GLY A 185 17.52 -18.79 -7.43
C GLY A 185 16.06 -18.52 -7.09
N VAL A 186 15.16 -19.24 -7.77
CA VAL A 186 13.70 -19.14 -7.56
C VAL A 186 13.24 -20.03 -6.42
N HIS A 187 12.48 -19.46 -5.48
CA HIS A 187 11.92 -20.18 -4.34
C HIS A 187 10.46 -19.76 -4.10
N GLY A 188 9.51 -20.67 -4.35
CA GLY A 188 8.10 -20.44 -4.01
C GLY A 188 7.47 -19.20 -4.66
N GLY A 189 7.87 -18.85 -5.89
CA GLY A 189 7.38 -17.66 -6.59
C GLY A 189 8.06 -16.36 -6.16
N THR A 190 9.26 -16.44 -5.61
CA THR A 190 10.14 -15.30 -5.32
C THR A 190 11.53 -15.57 -5.88
N VAL A 191 12.30 -14.53 -6.19
CA VAL A 191 13.70 -14.65 -6.59
C VAL A 191 14.56 -14.18 -5.43
N ARG A 192 15.46 -15.03 -4.95
CA ARG A 192 16.50 -14.62 -4.00
C ARG A 192 17.82 -14.48 -4.75
N LEU A 193 18.54 -13.39 -4.53
CA LEU A 193 19.82 -13.15 -5.18
C LEU A 193 20.74 -12.29 -4.32
N GLU A 194 22.05 -12.45 -4.51
CA GLU A 194 23.06 -11.52 -4.03
C GLU A 194 23.29 -10.40 -5.06
N THR A 195 23.54 -9.17 -4.61
CA THR A 195 23.89 -8.04 -5.48
C THR A 195 24.89 -7.10 -4.82
N ASP A 196 25.81 -6.55 -5.62
CA ASP A 196 26.71 -5.45 -5.20
C ASP A 196 26.19 -4.07 -5.61
N ASN A 197 25.04 -4.00 -6.31
CA ASN A 197 24.46 -2.73 -6.74
C ASN A 197 22.93 -2.79 -6.87
N ILE A 198 22.21 -2.28 -5.87
CA ILE A 198 20.74 -2.34 -5.92
C ILE A 198 20.15 -1.43 -7.01
N ARG A 199 20.88 -0.41 -7.50
CA ARG A 199 20.36 0.46 -8.58
C ARG A 199 20.15 -0.34 -9.85
N LYS A 200 20.97 -1.35 -10.08
CA LYS A 200 20.84 -2.26 -11.23
C LYS A 200 19.56 -3.08 -11.16
N LEU A 201 19.14 -3.48 -9.97
CA LEU A 201 17.87 -4.18 -9.78
C LEU A 201 16.67 -3.33 -10.19
N PHE A 202 16.75 -1.99 -10.09
CA PHE A 202 15.68 -1.12 -10.57
C PHE A 202 15.51 -1.13 -12.11
N ASN A 203 16.40 -1.78 -12.87
CA ASN A 203 16.17 -2.03 -14.29
C ASN A 203 15.22 -3.22 -14.52
N ILE A 204 15.03 -4.08 -13.52
CA ILE A 204 14.16 -5.26 -13.59
C ILE A 204 12.74 -4.86 -13.21
N ARG A 205 11.85 -4.86 -14.20
CA ARG A 205 10.46 -4.38 -14.06
C ARG A 205 9.48 -5.48 -13.64
N THR A 206 9.94 -6.73 -13.56
CA THR A 206 9.08 -7.92 -13.40
C THR A 206 8.90 -8.38 -11.96
N TYR A 207 9.43 -7.64 -10.98
CA TYR A 207 9.16 -7.86 -9.55
C TYR A 207 8.32 -6.73 -8.92
N THR A 208 7.57 -7.06 -7.88
CA THR A 208 6.65 -6.17 -7.17
C THR A 208 7.30 -5.44 -6.00
N GLU A 209 8.11 -6.13 -5.21
CA GLU A 209 8.76 -5.58 -4.01
C GLU A 209 10.15 -6.20 -3.85
N MET A 210 11.09 -5.43 -3.29
CA MET A 210 12.40 -5.93 -2.85
C MET A 210 12.43 -5.98 -1.32
N LEU A 211 12.78 -7.13 -0.77
CA LEU A 211 12.87 -7.39 0.66
C LEU A 211 14.29 -7.82 1.05
N PHE A 212 14.74 -7.44 2.22
CA PHE A 212 16.06 -7.77 2.76
C PHE A 212 15.89 -8.79 3.90
N PRO A 213 16.56 -9.96 3.83
CA PRO A 213 16.70 -10.84 4.99
C PRO A 213 17.47 -10.15 6.12
N ILE A 214 17.05 -10.38 7.36
CA ILE A 214 17.68 -9.75 8.52
C ILE A 214 18.74 -10.70 9.09
N LYS A 215 20.02 -10.28 9.00
CA LYS A 215 21.17 -11.04 9.53
C LYS A 215 20.96 -11.31 11.03
N GLY A 216 21.23 -12.54 11.47
CA GLY A 216 21.02 -12.94 12.87
C GLY A 216 19.56 -13.24 13.25
N ALA A 217 18.59 -13.14 12.33
CA ALA A 217 17.19 -13.46 12.57
C ALA A 217 16.54 -14.19 11.38
N SER A 218 17.17 -15.25 10.85
CA SER A 218 16.64 -15.99 9.69
C SER A 218 15.29 -16.66 9.97
N ARG A 219 15.03 -17.05 11.23
CA ARG A 219 13.75 -17.56 11.69
C ARG A 219 13.58 -17.28 13.19
N ILE A 220 12.42 -16.75 13.57
CA ILE A 220 12.02 -16.52 14.96
C ILE A 220 11.00 -17.59 15.33
N MET A 221 11.29 -18.46 16.30
CA MET A 221 10.41 -19.56 16.69
C MET A 221 9.40 -19.17 17.77
N GLU A 222 9.70 -18.08 18.47
CA GLU A 222 8.98 -17.49 19.57
C GLU A 222 7.63 -16.96 19.07
N LYS A 223 6.56 -17.47 19.67
CA LYS A 223 5.19 -17.07 19.34
C LYS A 223 4.70 -15.89 20.18
N GLU A 224 5.40 -15.58 21.28
CA GLU A 224 5.08 -14.44 22.12
C GLU A 224 5.70 -13.16 21.51
N PRO A 225 4.91 -12.08 21.36
CA PRO A 225 5.35 -10.89 20.63
C PRO A 225 6.58 -10.22 21.26
N GLU A 226 6.64 -10.15 22.59
CA GLU A 226 7.79 -9.57 23.30
C GLU A 226 9.07 -10.39 23.12
N ALA A 227 8.96 -11.73 23.15
CA ALA A 227 10.11 -12.61 22.95
C ALA A 227 10.63 -12.55 21.50
N ALA A 228 9.71 -12.52 20.53
CA ALA A 228 10.05 -12.35 19.11
C ALA A 228 10.71 -10.99 18.84
N ALA A 229 10.19 -9.91 19.45
CA ALA A 229 10.76 -8.57 19.32
C ALA A 229 12.18 -8.48 19.91
N ARG A 230 12.43 -9.15 21.05
CA ARG A 230 13.76 -9.22 21.67
C ARG A 230 14.81 -9.85 20.74
N ILE A 231 14.45 -10.90 20.03
CA ILE A 231 15.35 -11.55 19.07
C ILE A 231 15.66 -10.61 17.92
N LEU A 232 14.65 -9.93 17.39
CA LEU A 232 14.85 -8.98 16.30
C LEU A 232 15.70 -7.76 16.74
N ALA A 233 15.49 -7.26 17.95
CA ALA A 233 16.30 -6.17 18.51
C ALA A 233 17.79 -6.53 18.66
N ARG A 234 18.09 -7.81 18.92
CA ARG A 234 19.47 -8.33 19.05
C ARG A 234 20.04 -8.86 17.72
N SER A 235 19.29 -8.73 16.63
CA SER A 235 19.74 -9.10 15.29
C SER A 235 20.54 -7.97 14.64
N GLY A 236 21.02 -8.19 13.42
CA GLY A 236 21.68 -7.16 12.62
C GLY A 236 20.74 -6.13 12.00
N LEU A 237 19.48 -6.02 12.46
CA LEU A 237 18.52 -5.05 11.92
C LEU A 237 19.00 -3.60 12.11
N LEU A 238 19.36 -3.22 13.33
CA LEU A 238 19.74 -1.83 13.62
C LEU A 238 21.07 -1.47 12.94
N SER A 239 22.07 -2.34 13.03
CA SER A 239 23.36 -2.12 12.35
C SER A 239 23.20 -2.04 10.84
N PHE A 240 22.34 -2.87 10.23
CA PHE A 240 22.02 -2.75 8.82
C PHE A 240 21.43 -1.37 8.49
N LEU A 241 20.52 -0.85 9.30
CA LEU A 241 19.92 0.46 9.05
C LEU A 241 20.95 1.58 9.16
N GLU A 242 21.74 1.58 10.24
CA GLU A 242 22.79 2.57 10.51
C GLU A 242 23.90 2.57 9.45
N GLU A 243 24.34 1.40 8.99
CA GLU A 243 25.39 1.27 7.97
C GLU A 243 24.92 1.74 6.57
N ASN A 244 23.62 1.62 6.28
CA ASN A 244 23.07 1.80 4.93
C ASN A 244 22.25 3.08 4.77
N HIS A 245 22.21 3.95 5.78
CA HIS A 245 21.46 5.20 5.74
C HIS A 245 22.25 6.37 6.31
N LYS A 246 21.86 7.57 5.89
CA LYS A 246 22.26 8.83 6.50
C LYS A 246 21.04 9.55 7.04
N GLY A 247 21.11 10.01 8.29
CA GLY A 247 20.07 10.74 8.99
C GLY A 247 20.36 10.73 10.50
N ASP A 248 19.70 11.62 11.23
CA ASP A 248 19.76 11.67 12.69
C ASP A 248 18.41 11.22 13.27
N GLY A 249 18.42 10.75 14.51
CA GLY A 249 17.21 10.33 15.20
C GLY A 249 16.81 8.87 14.94
N PRO A 250 15.59 8.48 15.33
CA PRO A 250 15.17 7.08 15.27
C PRO A 250 14.62 6.70 13.89
N PHE A 251 14.76 5.43 13.52
CA PHE A 251 14.09 4.91 12.33
C PHE A 251 12.61 4.65 12.61
N TYR A 252 11.74 5.18 11.75
CA TYR A 252 10.30 4.99 11.87
C TYR A 252 9.86 3.71 11.16
N PHE A 253 9.32 2.77 11.92
CA PHE A 253 8.91 1.48 11.37
C PHE A 253 7.41 1.23 11.49
N ARG A 254 6.93 0.34 10.64
CA ARG A 254 5.68 -0.40 10.85
C ARG A 254 5.93 -1.90 10.85
N VAL A 255 5.00 -2.66 11.41
CA VAL A 255 5.03 -4.13 11.39
C VAL A 255 3.91 -4.65 10.51
N GLU A 256 4.24 -5.50 9.55
CA GLU A 256 3.28 -6.27 8.76
C GLU A 256 3.40 -7.75 9.08
N LEU A 257 2.30 -8.42 9.44
CA LEU A 257 2.30 -9.86 9.71
C LEU A 257 1.56 -10.59 8.58
N LYS A 258 2.30 -11.29 7.71
CA LYS A 258 1.71 -12.12 6.65
C LYS A 258 1.61 -13.57 7.14
N GLY A 259 0.41 -14.11 7.21
CA GLY A 259 0.20 -15.43 7.79
C GLY A 259 -1.25 -15.88 7.84
N LYS A 260 -1.49 -17.02 8.50
CA LYS A 260 -2.82 -17.57 8.76
C LYS A 260 -3.40 -17.10 10.11
N MET A 261 -2.61 -16.35 10.90
CA MET A 261 -3.06 -15.77 12.15
C MET A 261 -4.39 -15.00 11.97
N PRO A 262 -5.45 -15.29 12.76
CA PRO A 262 -6.72 -14.58 12.70
C PRO A 262 -6.55 -13.07 12.95
N LEU A 263 -7.36 -12.25 12.27
CA LEU A 263 -7.27 -10.78 12.32
C LEU A 263 -7.30 -10.21 13.73
N GLU A 264 -8.17 -10.74 14.60
CA GLU A 264 -8.30 -10.30 16.00
C GLU A 264 -7.00 -10.50 16.79
N LYS A 265 -6.29 -11.61 16.56
CA LYS A 265 -5.00 -11.91 17.21
C LYS A 265 -3.86 -11.15 16.56
N LYS A 266 -3.89 -10.97 15.23
CA LYS A 266 -2.88 -10.25 14.45
C LYS A 266 -2.68 -8.82 14.97
N GLY A 267 -3.78 -8.10 15.21
CA GLY A 267 -3.70 -6.72 15.72
C GLY A 267 -3.07 -6.59 17.11
N ASN A 268 -3.39 -7.50 18.03
CA ASN A 268 -2.81 -7.53 19.36
C ASN A 268 -1.32 -7.90 19.32
N PHE A 269 -0.97 -8.92 18.54
CA PHE A 269 0.42 -9.34 18.34
C PHE A 269 1.27 -8.19 17.81
N ILE A 270 0.86 -7.54 16.71
CA ILE A 270 1.57 -6.43 16.08
C ILE A 270 1.82 -5.30 17.10
N ARG A 271 0.79 -4.92 17.86
CA ARG A 271 0.89 -3.83 18.84
C ARG A 271 1.91 -4.14 19.94
N LYS A 272 1.85 -5.34 20.52
CA LYS A 272 2.77 -5.77 21.56
C LYS A 272 4.20 -5.93 21.04
N PHE A 273 4.36 -6.52 19.85
CA PHE A 273 5.65 -6.71 19.20
C PHE A 273 6.33 -5.37 18.92
N ALA A 274 5.60 -4.43 18.32
CA ALA A 274 6.13 -3.10 17.99
C ALA A 274 6.56 -2.34 19.26
N ALA A 275 5.71 -2.32 20.29
CA ALA A 275 6.03 -1.68 21.56
C ALA A 275 7.26 -2.33 22.25
N ALA A 276 7.39 -3.66 22.18
CA ALA A 276 8.54 -4.36 22.73
C ALA A 276 9.83 -4.05 21.95
N LEU A 277 9.76 -4.03 20.61
CA LEU A 277 10.92 -3.75 19.76
C LEU A 277 11.46 -2.32 20.00
N GLU A 278 10.57 -1.34 20.09
CA GLU A 278 10.91 0.04 20.41
C GLU A 278 11.61 0.15 21.78
N ASN A 279 11.12 -0.58 22.79
CA ASN A 279 11.78 -0.62 24.10
C ASN A 279 13.15 -1.32 24.06
N TYR A 280 13.27 -2.45 23.36
CA TYR A 280 14.54 -3.19 23.29
C TYR A 280 15.62 -2.51 22.44
N THR A 281 15.23 -1.52 21.64
CA THR A 281 16.14 -0.70 20.83
C THR A 281 16.36 0.68 21.44
N ASP A 282 15.94 0.89 22.70
CA ASP A 282 16.05 2.15 23.42
C ASP A 282 15.53 3.36 22.63
N GLY A 283 14.50 3.13 21.80
CA GLY A 283 13.89 4.13 20.95
C GLY A 283 14.57 4.37 19.60
N SER A 284 15.72 3.75 19.30
CA SER A 284 16.35 3.86 17.97
C SER A 284 15.45 3.35 16.83
N LEU A 285 14.51 2.46 17.13
CA LEU A 285 13.38 2.15 16.27
C LEU A 285 12.10 2.64 16.92
N CYS A 286 11.32 3.47 16.23
CA CYS A 286 10.06 4.02 16.72
C CYS A 286 8.89 3.56 15.85
N ASN A 287 7.85 2.99 16.45
CA ASN A 287 6.68 2.54 15.71
C ASN A 287 5.82 3.74 15.29
N TYR A 288 5.77 4.03 13.98
CA TYR A 288 4.95 5.10 13.43
C TYR A 288 4.28 4.66 12.13
N ALA A 289 3.20 3.90 12.27
CA ALA A 289 2.50 3.25 11.15
C ALA A 289 1.93 4.21 10.09
N SER A 290 1.80 5.51 10.39
CA SER A 290 1.27 6.53 9.47
C SER A 290 2.35 7.21 8.62
N ASP A 291 3.60 7.27 9.07
CA ASP A 291 4.68 7.95 8.34
C ASP A 291 6.04 7.25 8.58
N TYR A 292 6.04 5.93 8.39
CA TYR A 292 7.22 5.10 8.51
C TYR A 292 8.16 5.25 7.30
N GLU A 293 9.39 4.82 7.47
CA GLU A 293 10.40 4.72 6.42
C GLU A 293 10.86 3.27 6.18
N ILE A 294 10.56 2.37 7.12
CA ILE A 294 10.79 0.93 6.98
C ILE A 294 9.56 0.11 7.39
N GLU A 295 9.43 -1.07 6.81
CA GLU A 295 8.46 -2.08 7.21
C GLU A 295 9.19 -3.36 7.61
N ILE A 296 8.90 -3.82 8.82
CA ILE A 296 9.31 -5.11 9.34
C ILE A 296 8.20 -6.09 9.03
N ARG A 297 8.45 -7.00 8.09
CA ARG A 297 7.48 -8.00 7.64
C ARG A 297 7.75 -9.34 8.29
N LEU A 298 6.84 -9.79 9.13
CA LEU A 298 6.86 -11.11 9.76
C LEU A 298 6.03 -12.08 8.92
N VAL A 299 6.70 -13.01 8.24
CA VAL A 299 6.04 -14.05 7.44
C VAL A 299 5.89 -15.33 8.27
N GLU A 300 4.67 -15.64 8.68
CA GLU A 300 4.33 -16.85 9.43
C GLU A 300 4.58 -18.11 8.58
N LYS A 301 5.23 -19.12 9.16
CA LYS A 301 5.46 -20.41 8.51
C LYS A 301 4.50 -21.48 9.03
N GLN A 302 4.15 -22.43 8.17
CA GLN A 302 3.29 -23.56 8.53
C GLN A 302 3.85 -24.39 9.69
N ALA A 303 5.17 -24.56 9.74
CA ALA A 303 5.88 -25.23 10.84
C ALA A 303 6.01 -24.36 12.11
N GLY A 304 5.27 -23.24 12.20
CA GLY A 304 5.35 -22.26 13.28
C GLY A 304 6.50 -21.26 13.14
N GLY A 305 6.41 -20.17 13.91
CA GLY A 305 7.38 -19.09 13.90
C GLY A 305 7.24 -18.15 12.70
N PHE A 306 8.18 -17.20 12.61
CA PHE A 306 8.19 -16.12 11.63
C PHE A 306 9.52 -16.06 10.90
N ILE A 307 9.49 -15.72 9.62
CA ILE A 307 10.66 -15.18 8.91
C ILE A 307 10.51 -13.65 8.89
N PRO A 308 11.37 -12.91 9.60
CA PRO A 308 11.38 -11.47 9.54
C PRO A 308 12.14 -11.01 8.29
N LEU A 309 11.53 -10.10 7.53
CA LEU A 309 12.09 -9.47 6.34
C LEU A 309 11.94 -7.97 6.48
N LEU A 310 12.90 -7.22 5.94
CA LEU A 310 12.89 -5.77 5.95
C LEU A 310 12.51 -5.25 4.57
N LYS A 311 11.55 -4.32 4.51
CA LYS A 311 11.26 -3.52 3.32
C LYS A 311 11.62 -2.07 3.62
N LEU A 312 12.40 -1.46 2.73
CA LEU A 312 12.80 -0.06 2.86
C LEU A 312 11.93 0.81 1.94
N TYR A 313 11.59 2.02 2.42
CA TYR A 313 10.94 3.08 1.64
C TYR A 313 11.88 4.29 1.47
N THR A 314 13.16 4.14 1.83
CA THR A 314 14.19 5.18 1.87
C THR A 314 15.04 5.25 0.59
N TYR A 315 15.02 4.20 -0.24
CA TYR A 315 15.62 4.24 -1.58
C TYR A 315 14.59 4.68 -2.63
N GLN A 316 15.08 5.20 -3.76
CA GLN A 316 14.23 5.66 -4.86
C GLN A 316 14.08 4.60 -5.95
N ASP A 317 12.99 3.83 -5.91
CA ASP A 317 12.58 2.93 -7.00
C ASP A 317 11.74 3.71 -8.01
N ARG A 318 12.34 4.01 -9.18
CA ARG A 318 11.73 4.85 -10.21
C ARG A 318 11.00 4.08 -11.31
N ARG A 319 10.93 2.75 -11.23
CA ARG A 319 10.46 1.89 -12.34
C ARG A 319 9.14 2.35 -12.92
N PHE A 320 8.20 2.74 -12.08
CA PHE A 320 6.84 3.08 -12.50
C PHE A 320 6.46 4.52 -12.17
N GLU A 321 7.43 5.43 -12.02
CA GLU A 321 7.18 6.86 -11.71
C GLU A 321 6.32 7.57 -12.77
N TYR A 322 6.31 7.07 -14.00
CA TYR A 322 5.44 7.59 -15.05
C TYR A 322 3.94 7.46 -14.69
N ARG A 323 3.58 6.47 -13.86
CA ARG A 323 2.18 6.16 -13.51
C ARG A 323 1.70 7.09 -12.41
N GLN A 324 1.42 8.33 -12.79
CA GLN A 324 0.76 9.30 -11.90
C GLN A 324 -0.72 8.99 -11.75
N ASN A 325 -1.35 8.59 -12.85
CA ASN A 325 -2.78 8.39 -12.93
C ASN A 325 -3.11 6.91 -13.17
N ALA A 326 -4.18 6.46 -12.53
CA ALA A 326 -4.76 5.13 -12.75
C ALA A 326 -6.28 5.18 -12.61
N LEU A 327 -6.94 4.18 -13.17
CA LEU A 327 -8.33 3.84 -12.91
C LEU A 327 -8.39 2.55 -12.09
N ALA A 328 -9.53 2.29 -11.45
CA ALA A 328 -9.72 1.07 -10.66
C ALA A 328 -9.53 -0.21 -11.49
N ALA A 329 -9.87 -0.16 -12.78
CA ALA A 329 -9.70 -1.25 -13.73
C ALA A 329 -8.33 -1.26 -14.44
N SER A 330 -7.43 -0.30 -14.17
CA SER A 330 -6.14 -0.26 -14.86
C SER A 330 -5.23 -1.40 -14.42
N ILE A 331 -4.64 -2.10 -15.39
CA ILE A 331 -3.60 -3.10 -15.14
C ILE A 331 -2.49 -2.60 -14.21
N SER A 332 -1.99 -3.50 -13.38
CA SER A 332 -0.76 -3.29 -12.62
C SER A 332 0.43 -3.12 -13.57
N PRO A 333 1.25 -2.08 -13.43
CA PRO A 333 2.36 -1.85 -14.36
C PRO A 333 3.44 -2.95 -14.26
N VAL A 334 3.58 -3.62 -13.12
CA VAL A 334 4.44 -4.81 -13.00
C VAL A 334 3.90 -5.97 -13.85
N ASN A 335 2.58 -6.19 -13.87
CA ASN A 335 2.01 -7.25 -14.71
C ASN A 335 2.16 -6.92 -16.20
N ALA A 336 1.92 -5.67 -16.59
CA ALA A 336 2.20 -5.21 -17.95
C ALA A 336 3.68 -5.41 -18.32
N ALA A 337 4.62 -5.05 -17.45
CA ALA A 337 6.04 -5.28 -17.68
C ALA A 337 6.40 -6.77 -17.85
N VAL A 338 5.80 -7.66 -17.05
CA VAL A 338 5.96 -9.12 -17.21
C VAL A 338 5.44 -9.57 -18.58
N MET A 339 4.25 -9.14 -18.98
CA MET A 339 3.67 -9.47 -20.30
C MET A 339 4.57 -9.01 -21.44
N MET A 340 5.08 -7.78 -21.36
CA MET A 340 5.93 -7.24 -22.41
C MET A 340 7.29 -7.95 -22.48
N GLN A 341 7.84 -8.35 -21.34
CA GLN A 341 9.07 -9.14 -21.31
C GLN A 341 8.85 -10.56 -21.88
N LEU A 342 7.70 -11.19 -21.65
CA LEU A 342 7.33 -12.48 -22.26
C LEU A 342 7.13 -12.34 -23.79
N ALA A 343 6.51 -11.24 -24.23
CA ALA A 343 6.25 -10.96 -25.64
C ALA A 343 7.50 -10.47 -26.41
N LYS A 344 8.57 -10.06 -25.72
CA LYS A 344 9.81 -9.50 -26.30
C LYS A 344 10.35 -10.27 -27.52
N PRO A 345 10.38 -11.62 -27.56
CA PRO A 345 10.87 -12.38 -28.72
C PRO A 345 10.01 -12.22 -29.97
N TYR A 346 8.74 -11.84 -29.84
CA TYR A 346 7.76 -11.71 -30.93
C TYR A 346 7.60 -10.27 -31.41
N MET A 347 8.09 -9.29 -30.66
CA MET A 347 7.96 -7.86 -31.00
C MET A 347 8.88 -7.47 -32.16
N LYS A 348 8.41 -6.55 -33.00
CA LYS A 348 9.21 -5.89 -34.06
C LYS A 348 9.79 -4.56 -33.57
N GLU A 349 10.99 -4.21 -34.04
CA GLU A 349 11.52 -2.84 -33.87
C GLU A 349 10.72 -1.89 -34.76
N ASP A 350 10.51 -0.66 -34.28
CA ASP A 350 9.79 0.40 -35.01
C ASP A 350 8.40 -0.03 -35.51
N ALA A 351 7.78 -0.98 -34.81
CA ALA A 351 6.46 -1.49 -35.15
C ALA A 351 5.41 -0.39 -35.05
N GLN A 352 4.40 -0.48 -35.91
CA GLN A 352 3.17 0.30 -35.76
C GLN A 352 2.27 -0.46 -34.78
N VAL A 353 2.01 0.11 -33.60
CA VAL A 353 1.33 -0.58 -32.49
C VAL A 353 0.03 0.09 -32.13
N LEU A 354 -1.02 -0.71 -31.95
CA LEU A 354 -2.33 -0.28 -31.50
C LEU A 354 -2.69 -0.92 -30.16
N ASP A 355 -3.19 -0.12 -29.23
CA ASP A 355 -3.96 -0.61 -28.08
C ASP A 355 -5.43 -0.18 -28.23
N PRO A 356 -6.34 -1.11 -28.55
CA PRO A 356 -7.74 -0.83 -28.81
C PRO A 356 -8.58 -0.53 -27.56
N PHE A 357 -8.05 -0.80 -26.36
CA PHE A 357 -8.72 -0.59 -25.07
C PHE A 357 -7.71 0.00 -24.08
N CYS A 358 -7.09 1.11 -24.47
CA CYS A 358 -5.80 1.50 -23.88
C CYS A 358 -5.86 1.95 -22.42
N GLY A 359 -7.04 2.31 -21.91
CA GLY A 359 -7.20 2.90 -20.60
C GLY A 359 -6.25 4.08 -20.44
N VAL A 360 -5.38 3.99 -19.43
CA VAL A 360 -4.36 5.01 -19.12
C VAL A 360 -3.00 4.76 -19.79
N GLY A 361 -2.95 3.89 -20.81
CA GLY A 361 -1.78 3.67 -21.68
C GLY A 361 -0.69 2.75 -21.12
N THR A 362 -0.91 2.06 -20.00
CA THR A 362 0.12 1.24 -19.33
C THR A 362 0.74 0.19 -20.25
N MET A 363 -0.07 -0.54 -21.03
CA MET A 363 0.41 -1.60 -21.93
C MET A 363 1.34 -1.04 -23.02
N LEU A 364 0.93 0.06 -23.68
CA LEU A 364 1.74 0.73 -24.70
C LEU A 364 3.06 1.30 -24.13
N ILE A 365 3.02 1.90 -22.94
CA ILE A 365 4.21 2.45 -22.29
C ILE A 365 5.21 1.32 -21.99
N GLU A 366 4.77 0.25 -21.33
CA GLU A 366 5.65 -0.90 -21.03
C GLU A 366 6.15 -1.57 -22.32
N ARG A 367 5.31 -1.67 -23.36
CA ARG A 367 5.72 -2.21 -24.66
C ARG A 367 6.88 -1.40 -25.23
N ASN A 368 6.74 -0.07 -25.25
CA ASN A 368 7.75 0.84 -25.80
C ASN A 368 9.05 0.90 -24.97
N ILE A 369 8.99 0.54 -23.68
CA ILE A 369 10.17 0.40 -22.82
C ILE A 369 10.96 -0.86 -23.22
N VAL A 370 10.28 -1.98 -23.47
CA VAL A 370 10.93 -3.25 -23.83
C VAL A 370 11.53 -3.20 -25.23
N LYS A 371 10.80 -2.64 -26.20
CA LYS A 371 11.26 -2.46 -27.58
C LYS A 371 10.67 -1.18 -28.12
N LYS A 372 11.48 -0.33 -28.77
CA LYS A 372 10.97 0.94 -29.32
C LYS A 372 9.99 0.67 -30.46
N ALA A 373 8.89 1.41 -30.48
CA ALA A 373 7.91 1.41 -31.56
C ALA A 373 7.59 2.83 -31.97
N ASN A 374 7.27 3.00 -33.24
CA ASN A 374 6.77 4.24 -33.77
C ASN A 374 5.97 3.95 -35.06
N PRO A 375 4.69 4.33 -35.14
CA PRO A 375 3.90 5.06 -34.14
C PRO A 375 3.13 4.15 -33.17
N LEU A 376 2.77 4.72 -32.01
CA LEU A 376 1.90 4.11 -31.00
C LEU A 376 0.53 4.78 -31.02
N TYR A 377 -0.54 3.99 -31.00
CA TYR A 377 -1.92 4.47 -30.92
C TYR A 377 -2.65 3.83 -29.75
N GLY A 378 -3.31 4.64 -28.94
CA GLY A 378 -4.18 4.19 -27.86
C GLY A 378 -5.60 4.66 -28.10
N VAL A 379 -6.54 3.73 -28.19
CA VAL A 379 -7.97 4.00 -28.36
C VAL A 379 -8.71 3.61 -27.10
N ASP A 380 -9.54 4.51 -26.59
CA ASP A 380 -10.45 4.19 -25.48
C ASP A 380 -11.75 4.99 -25.57
N ILE A 381 -12.86 4.38 -25.17
CA ILE A 381 -14.17 5.02 -25.14
C ILE A 381 -14.30 6.02 -23.99
N TYR A 382 -13.50 5.88 -22.94
CA TYR A 382 -13.61 6.69 -21.74
C TYR A 382 -12.68 7.92 -21.83
N PRO A 383 -13.23 9.16 -21.92
CA PRO A 383 -12.42 10.35 -22.13
C PRO A 383 -11.39 10.59 -21.02
N GLU A 384 -11.77 10.34 -19.76
CA GLU A 384 -10.87 10.52 -18.61
C GLU A 384 -9.68 9.55 -18.66
N ALA A 385 -9.86 8.33 -19.19
CA ALA A 385 -8.77 7.38 -19.36
C ALA A 385 -7.72 7.92 -20.35
N VAL A 386 -8.19 8.48 -21.47
CA VAL A 386 -7.37 9.09 -22.51
C VAL A 386 -6.58 10.29 -21.98
N ASP A 387 -7.22 11.19 -21.23
CA ASP A 387 -6.54 12.36 -20.66
C ASP A 387 -5.46 11.95 -19.65
N LYS A 388 -5.80 11.03 -18.74
CA LYS A 388 -4.83 10.43 -17.80
C LYS A 388 -3.70 9.69 -18.52
N GLY A 389 -4.01 9.02 -19.63
CA GLY A 389 -3.05 8.33 -20.47
C GLY A 389 -2.02 9.26 -21.09
N ARG A 390 -2.46 10.44 -21.58
CA ARG A 390 -1.55 11.47 -22.10
C ARG A 390 -0.58 11.97 -21.02
N GLU A 391 -1.06 12.21 -19.80
CA GLU A 391 -0.21 12.61 -18.68
C GLU A 391 0.83 11.54 -18.31
N ASN A 392 0.40 10.27 -18.21
CA ASN A 392 1.30 9.15 -17.94
C ASN A 392 2.35 8.98 -19.05
N ALA A 393 1.94 9.06 -20.31
CA ALA A 393 2.84 8.93 -21.46
C ALA A 393 3.84 10.09 -21.55
N GLY A 394 3.41 11.31 -21.22
CA GLY A 394 4.29 12.47 -21.11
C GLY A 394 5.38 12.28 -20.06
N ARG A 395 5.05 11.71 -18.90
CA ARG A 395 6.04 11.36 -17.86
C ARG A 395 6.95 10.19 -18.25
N ALA A 396 6.44 9.25 -19.05
CA ALA A 396 7.23 8.16 -19.61
C ALA A 396 8.08 8.58 -20.81
N GLU A 397 8.03 9.86 -21.20
CA GLU A 397 8.67 10.39 -22.42
C GLU A 397 8.35 9.54 -23.67
N THR A 398 7.11 9.03 -23.72
CA THR A 398 6.65 8.13 -24.78
C THR A 398 5.54 8.82 -25.58
N VAL A 399 5.75 8.96 -26.88
CA VAL A 399 4.78 9.59 -27.78
C VAL A 399 3.70 8.57 -28.15
N ILE A 400 2.48 8.78 -27.65
CA ILE A 400 1.31 7.95 -27.95
C ILE A 400 0.19 8.83 -28.51
N ASN A 401 -0.36 8.43 -29.64
CA ASN A 401 -1.53 9.06 -30.23
C ASN A 401 -2.80 8.54 -29.52
N PHE A 402 -3.22 9.23 -28.46
CA PHE A 402 -4.44 8.87 -27.74
C PHE A 402 -5.70 9.43 -28.40
N ILE A 403 -6.66 8.54 -28.67
CA ILE A 403 -7.89 8.82 -29.40
C ILE A 403 -9.08 8.37 -28.56
N ASN A 404 -9.96 9.31 -28.22
CA ASN A 404 -11.22 8.97 -27.59
C ASN A 404 -12.23 8.52 -28.66
N ARG A 405 -12.43 7.20 -28.79
CA ARG A 405 -13.30 6.59 -29.80
C ARG A 405 -13.65 5.17 -29.39
N ASP A 406 -14.77 4.68 -29.90
CA ASP A 406 -15.05 3.24 -29.93
C ASP A 406 -14.20 2.56 -31.01
N ILE A 407 -13.44 1.53 -30.64
CA ILE A 407 -12.61 0.75 -31.55
C ILE A 407 -13.41 0.16 -32.71
N LEU A 408 -14.68 -0.22 -32.51
CA LEU A 408 -15.51 -0.79 -33.57
C LEU A 408 -15.82 0.25 -34.67
N SER A 409 -15.76 1.54 -34.34
CA SER A 409 -15.91 2.65 -35.28
C SER A 409 -14.58 3.23 -35.77
N PHE A 410 -13.46 2.79 -35.19
CA PHE A 410 -12.13 3.32 -35.50
C PHE A 410 -11.70 2.94 -36.92
N LYS A 411 -11.07 3.89 -37.60
CA LYS A 411 -10.49 3.71 -38.93
C LYS A 411 -9.13 4.36 -38.97
N HIS A 412 -8.20 3.74 -39.69
CA HIS A 412 -6.86 4.25 -39.87
C HIS A 412 -6.42 4.00 -41.32
N GLU A 413 -5.59 4.87 -41.88
CA GLU A 413 -5.17 4.78 -43.30
C GLU A 413 -4.18 3.63 -43.55
N TYR A 414 -3.39 3.27 -42.54
CA TYR A 414 -2.45 2.15 -42.59
C TYR A 414 -2.77 1.11 -41.52
N LEU A 415 -2.25 -0.09 -41.76
CA LEU A 415 -2.36 -1.28 -40.91
C LEU A 415 -1.27 -1.32 -39.83
N PHE A 416 -1.53 -2.05 -38.75
CA PHE A 416 -0.66 -2.20 -37.60
C PHE A 416 0.12 -3.52 -37.65
N ASP A 417 1.36 -3.48 -37.18
CA ASP A 417 2.21 -4.66 -37.00
C ASP A 417 1.84 -5.44 -35.73
N GLU A 418 1.32 -4.73 -34.73
CA GLU A 418 1.03 -5.27 -33.41
C GLU A 418 -0.24 -4.67 -32.82
N ILE A 419 -1.04 -5.53 -32.17
CA ILE A 419 -2.02 -5.10 -31.18
C ILE A 419 -1.55 -5.52 -29.81
N VAL A 420 -1.58 -4.62 -28.83
CA VAL A 420 -1.26 -4.93 -27.43
C VAL A 420 -2.38 -4.41 -26.55
N SER A 421 -2.99 -5.25 -25.70
CA SER A 421 -4.16 -4.80 -24.93
C SER A 421 -4.44 -5.62 -23.67
N ASP A 422 -4.92 -4.91 -22.64
CA ASP A 422 -5.63 -5.46 -21.49
C ASP A 422 -7.14 -5.39 -21.79
N LEU A 423 -7.74 -6.53 -22.14
CA LEU A 423 -9.08 -6.58 -22.68
C LEU A 423 -10.17 -6.31 -21.61
N PRO A 424 -11.31 -5.69 -21.98
CA PRO A 424 -12.40 -5.43 -21.05
C PRO A 424 -12.97 -6.70 -20.41
N ALA A 425 -13.04 -6.72 -19.08
CA ALA A 425 -13.57 -7.83 -18.30
C ALA A 425 -15.07 -7.71 -17.97
N VAL A 426 -15.66 -8.77 -17.42
CA VAL A 426 -17.00 -8.72 -16.82
C VAL A 426 -17.00 -7.71 -15.67
N THR A 427 -18.05 -6.89 -15.62
CA THR A 427 -18.25 -5.89 -14.57
C THR A 427 -19.67 -5.98 -14.04
N ARG A 428 -20.01 -5.18 -13.02
CA ARG A 428 -21.38 -5.08 -12.51
C ARG A 428 -22.39 -4.64 -13.59
N THR A 429 -21.93 -3.95 -14.64
CA THR A 429 -22.76 -3.38 -15.71
C THR A 429 -22.56 -4.06 -17.06
N LYS A 430 -21.58 -4.95 -17.19
CA LYS A 430 -21.31 -5.72 -18.42
C LYS A 430 -21.20 -7.19 -18.05
N ASP A 431 -22.17 -7.98 -18.50
CA ASP A 431 -22.15 -9.42 -18.28
C ASP A 431 -21.26 -10.15 -19.29
N LYS A 432 -21.13 -11.47 -19.09
CA LYS A 432 -20.28 -12.34 -19.92
C LYS A 432 -20.76 -12.45 -21.37
N GLY A 433 -22.06 -12.33 -21.63
CA GLY A 433 -22.62 -12.32 -22.98
C GLY A 433 -22.23 -11.06 -23.74
N GLN A 434 -22.29 -9.91 -23.09
CA GLN A 434 -21.85 -8.64 -23.66
C GLN A 434 -20.33 -8.61 -23.91
N ILE A 435 -19.52 -9.23 -23.05
CA ILE A 435 -18.07 -9.39 -23.30
C ILE A 435 -17.81 -10.32 -24.48
N LEU A 436 -18.57 -11.41 -24.63
CA LEU A 436 -18.49 -12.30 -25.80
C LEU A 436 -18.79 -11.56 -27.11
N GLU A 437 -19.87 -10.78 -27.14
CA GLU A 437 -20.23 -9.96 -28.30
C GLU A 437 -19.13 -8.94 -28.64
N LEU A 438 -18.60 -8.27 -27.61
CA LEU A 438 -17.51 -7.30 -27.78
C LEU A 438 -16.24 -7.95 -28.33
N TYR A 439 -15.80 -9.08 -27.76
CA TYR A 439 -14.59 -9.78 -28.20
C TYR A 439 -14.74 -10.30 -29.64
N SER A 440 -15.91 -10.85 -29.97
CA SER A 440 -16.22 -11.31 -31.33
C SER A 440 -16.16 -10.16 -32.34
N ALA A 441 -16.87 -9.05 -32.06
CA ALA A 441 -16.89 -7.88 -32.93
C ALA A 441 -15.51 -7.21 -33.04
N PHE A 442 -14.75 -7.16 -31.94
CA PHE A 442 -13.39 -6.64 -31.93
C PHE A 442 -12.46 -7.46 -32.81
N LEU A 443 -12.49 -8.80 -32.71
CA LEU A 443 -11.65 -9.66 -33.54
C LEU A 443 -12.02 -9.54 -35.03
N ASP A 444 -13.30 -9.39 -35.37
CA ASP A 444 -13.66 -9.11 -36.77
C ASP A 444 -13.15 -7.74 -37.23
N LYS A 445 -13.22 -6.73 -36.36
CA LYS A 445 -12.67 -5.40 -36.64
C LYS A 445 -11.15 -5.40 -36.76
N ALA A 446 -10.45 -6.21 -35.97
CA ALA A 446 -9.00 -6.25 -35.94
C ALA A 446 -8.39 -6.68 -37.28
N LYS A 447 -9.06 -7.55 -38.04
CA LYS A 447 -8.63 -7.97 -39.40
C LYS A 447 -8.46 -6.77 -40.34
N GLU A 448 -9.33 -5.78 -40.23
CA GLU A 448 -9.26 -4.55 -41.04
C GLU A 448 -8.09 -3.64 -40.65
N LEU A 449 -7.44 -3.90 -39.52
CA LEU A 449 -6.44 -3.04 -38.91
C LEU A 449 -5.05 -3.70 -38.87
N LEU A 450 -4.93 -5.00 -39.13
CA LEU A 450 -3.68 -5.75 -38.99
C LEU A 450 -3.00 -6.00 -40.33
N LYS A 451 -1.67 -5.90 -40.36
CA LYS A 451 -0.86 -6.41 -41.47
C LYS A 451 -0.81 -7.93 -41.44
N GLU A 452 -0.55 -8.53 -42.60
CA GLU A 452 -0.21 -9.94 -42.67
C GLU A 452 0.98 -10.29 -41.75
N GLY A 453 0.84 -11.36 -40.97
CA GLY A 453 1.84 -11.79 -39.99
C GLY A 453 2.00 -10.86 -38.78
N ALA A 454 1.00 -10.03 -38.49
CA ALA A 454 0.98 -9.21 -37.28
C ALA A 454 0.79 -10.05 -36.01
N TYR A 455 1.24 -9.51 -34.86
CA TYR A 455 1.08 -10.16 -33.56
C TYR A 455 0.05 -9.42 -32.69
N LEU A 456 -0.79 -10.19 -32.00
CA LEU A 456 -1.65 -9.68 -30.94
C LEU A 456 -1.15 -10.19 -29.59
N PHE A 457 -0.95 -9.26 -28.66
CA PHE A 457 -0.52 -9.48 -27.29
C PHE A 457 -1.68 -9.13 -26.36
N LEU A 458 -2.53 -10.13 -26.08
CA LEU A 458 -3.83 -9.90 -25.43
C LEU A 458 -3.86 -10.50 -24.03
N TYR A 459 -4.19 -9.68 -23.04
CA TYR A 459 -4.47 -10.13 -21.68
C TYR A 459 -5.96 -10.07 -21.40
N THR A 460 -6.51 -11.09 -20.73
CA THR A 460 -7.92 -11.11 -20.32
C THR A 460 -8.13 -11.98 -19.08
N PRO A 461 -8.99 -11.58 -18.14
CA PRO A 461 -9.53 -12.47 -17.11
C PRO A 461 -10.61 -13.42 -17.65
N GLU A 462 -11.23 -13.09 -18.79
CA GLU A 462 -12.25 -13.90 -19.46
C GLU A 462 -11.62 -14.79 -20.54
N SER A 463 -10.67 -15.64 -20.14
CA SER A 463 -9.89 -16.50 -21.04
C SER A 463 -10.78 -17.44 -21.88
N ASP A 464 -11.78 -18.05 -21.25
CA ASP A 464 -12.71 -18.96 -21.92
C ASP A 464 -13.56 -18.27 -23.01
N VAL A 465 -13.87 -16.98 -22.82
CA VAL A 465 -14.59 -16.16 -23.81
C VAL A 465 -13.70 -15.88 -25.01
N LEU A 466 -12.47 -15.42 -24.78
CA LEU A 466 -11.53 -15.12 -25.86
C LEU A 466 -11.22 -16.39 -26.67
N GLU A 467 -10.92 -17.50 -26.00
CA GLU A 467 -10.65 -18.78 -26.67
C GLU A 467 -11.83 -19.26 -27.52
N ARG A 468 -13.07 -19.04 -27.07
CA ARG A 468 -14.26 -19.35 -27.87
C ARG A 468 -14.30 -18.51 -29.14
N CYS A 469 -14.07 -17.20 -29.05
CA CYS A 469 -14.05 -16.33 -30.23
C CYS A 469 -12.93 -16.68 -31.21
N LEU A 470 -11.76 -17.08 -30.70
CA LEU A 470 -10.62 -17.48 -31.52
C LEU A 470 -10.86 -18.82 -32.23
N LYS A 471 -11.52 -19.80 -31.59
CA LYS A 471 -11.84 -21.09 -32.23
C LYS A 471 -12.70 -20.97 -33.49
N GLU A 472 -13.49 -19.91 -33.60
CA GLU A 472 -14.35 -19.63 -34.74
C GLU A 472 -13.59 -18.92 -35.89
N ARG A 473 -12.31 -18.59 -35.71
CA ARG A 473 -11.50 -17.76 -36.62
C ARG A 473 -10.12 -18.39 -36.85
N ARG A 474 -9.89 -18.94 -38.06
CA ARG A 474 -8.65 -19.66 -38.42
C ARG A 474 -7.47 -18.72 -38.68
N GLU A 475 -7.75 -17.47 -39.00
CA GLU A 475 -6.78 -16.39 -39.20
C GLU A 475 -6.02 -16.01 -37.92
N TYR A 476 -6.48 -16.42 -36.74
CA TYR A 476 -5.83 -16.14 -35.46
C TYR A 476 -5.24 -17.39 -34.84
N GLU A 477 -3.92 -17.52 -34.89
CA GLU A 477 -3.18 -18.66 -34.36
C GLU A 477 -2.53 -18.32 -33.01
N ILE A 478 -2.99 -18.96 -31.93
CA ILE A 478 -2.34 -18.85 -30.62
C ILE A 478 -0.95 -19.50 -30.70
N GLN A 479 0.10 -18.71 -30.50
CA GLN A 479 1.48 -19.17 -30.46
C GLN A 479 1.88 -19.62 -29.06
N GLU A 480 1.55 -18.81 -28.05
CA GLU A 480 1.91 -19.02 -26.65
C GLU A 480 0.83 -18.45 -25.73
N SER A 481 0.75 -18.98 -24.52
CA SER A 481 -0.12 -18.42 -23.48
C SER A 481 0.45 -18.64 -22.07
N TRP A 482 0.19 -17.69 -21.17
CA TRP A 482 0.63 -17.77 -19.78
C TRP A 482 -0.47 -17.40 -18.80
N ILE A 483 -0.66 -18.24 -17.78
CA ILE A 483 -1.60 -17.99 -16.69
C ILE A 483 -0.98 -16.97 -15.72
N PHE A 484 -1.65 -15.83 -15.55
CA PHE A 484 -1.22 -14.75 -14.64
C PHE A 484 -1.84 -14.88 -13.25
N ASN A 485 -3.09 -15.33 -13.17
CA ASN A 485 -3.78 -15.57 -11.91
C ASN A 485 -4.74 -16.76 -12.03
N GLU A 486 -4.39 -17.89 -11.41
CA GLU A 486 -5.22 -19.11 -11.41
C GLU A 486 -6.61 -18.90 -10.81
N ARG A 487 -6.77 -17.99 -9.83
CA ARG A 487 -8.05 -17.77 -9.16
C ARG A 487 -9.02 -16.95 -10.01
N GLU A 488 -8.47 -16.01 -10.77
CA GLU A 488 -9.25 -15.15 -11.67
C GLU A 488 -9.36 -15.76 -13.07
N GLY A 489 -8.61 -16.82 -13.37
CA GLY A 489 -8.57 -17.42 -14.71
C GLY A 489 -7.90 -16.53 -15.76
N SER A 490 -7.10 -15.54 -15.33
CA SER A 490 -6.52 -14.56 -16.24
C SER A 490 -5.29 -15.08 -16.98
N ILE A 491 -5.29 -14.88 -18.30
CA ILE A 491 -4.29 -15.42 -19.23
C ILE A 491 -3.83 -14.29 -20.17
N PHE A 492 -2.54 -14.29 -20.46
CA PHE A 492 -1.92 -13.49 -21.51
C PHE A 492 -1.59 -14.37 -22.71
N TYR A 493 -1.99 -13.95 -23.90
CA TYR A 493 -1.83 -14.70 -25.15
C TYR A 493 -0.92 -13.96 -26.12
N ILE A 494 -0.10 -14.73 -26.84
CA ILE A 494 0.56 -14.31 -28.07
C ILE A 494 -0.17 -14.98 -29.21
N ILE A 495 -0.73 -14.17 -30.11
CA ILE A 495 -1.52 -14.63 -31.24
C ILE A 495 -0.88 -14.09 -32.50
N ARG A 496 -0.72 -14.92 -33.51
CA ARG A 496 -0.28 -14.52 -34.84
C ARG A 496 -1.49 -14.42 -35.76
N TYR A 497 -1.59 -13.32 -36.50
CA TYR A 497 -2.59 -13.13 -37.54
C TYR A 497 -2.07 -13.57 -38.90
N HIS A 498 -2.92 -14.26 -39.66
CA HIS A 498 -2.70 -14.68 -41.04
C HIS A 498 -3.91 -14.28 -41.90
N GLU A 499 -3.68 -13.58 -42.98
CA GLU A 499 -4.67 -13.22 -44.00
C GLU A 499 -5.04 -14.50 -44.78
N GLU A 500 -6.34 -14.84 -44.80
CA GLU A 500 -6.86 -16.02 -45.52
C GLU A 500 -6.91 -15.84 -47.04
#